data_AF-A0A3S9BJG5-F1
#
_entry.id   AF-A0A3S9BJG5-F1
#
_cell.length_a   1.000
_cell.length_b   1.000
_cell.length_c   1.000
_cell.angle_alpha   90.00
_cell.angle_beta   90.00
_cell.angle_gamma   90.00
#
_symmetry.space_group_name_H-M   'P 1'
#
loop_
_entity.id
_entity.type
_entity.pdbx_description
1 polymer ?
#
loop_
_entity_poly.entity_id
_entity_poly.type
_entity_poly.pdbx_seq_one_letter_code
_entity_poly.pdbx_strand_id
1 'polypeptide(L)'
;MLALDAGCGGGDVSFELAARVGSNGRVVGFDLDEEKLAAARDEMANRGLANVELHKASVLDPWSVSGAALVYIRFVLTHLARPEEMLSRARAALAPGGVLIVEDIDSTGQFCDPPCPAVDRYRELFVAALQARGGDPFIVPWPGCRECRGRSPVPRTSRPSEPPI
;
A
#
# COMPACT_ATOMS: atom_id res chain seq x y z
N MET A 1 16.21 8.79 -12.50
CA MET A 1 15.23 7.69 -12.35
C MET A 1 13.97 8.23 -11.71
N LEU A 2 12.78 7.84 -12.18
CA LEU A 2 11.50 8.28 -11.61
C LEU A 2 10.82 7.11 -10.89
N ALA A 3 10.42 7.32 -9.64
CA ALA A 3 9.55 6.41 -8.89
C ALA A 3 8.24 7.11 -8.49
N LEU A 4 7.13 6.38 -8.52
CA LEU A 4 5.83 6.84 -8.03
C LEU A 4 5.45 6.10 -6.75
N ASP A 5 4.91 6.83 -5.78
CA ASP A 5 4.32 6.31 -4.55
C ASP A 5 2.82 6.66 -4.54
N ALA A 6 1.98 5.70 -4.93
CA ALA A 6 0.56 5.93 -5.14
C ALA A 6 -0.23 5.56 -3.87
N GLY A 7 -0.79 6.56 -3.19
CA GLY A 7 -1.30 6.46 -1.82
C GLY A 7 -0.18 6.65 -0.79
N CYS A 8 0.61 7.70 -0.94
CA CYS A 8 1.85 7.88 -0.20
C CYS A 8 1.67 8.19 1.30
N GLY A 9 0.45 8.56 1.73
CA GLY A 9 0.13 8.86 3.11
C GLY A 9 1.12 9.84 3.77
N GLY A 10 1.71 9.40 4.88
CA GLY A 10 2.70 10.16 5.65
C GLY A 10 4.10 10.21 5.02
N GLY A 11 4.31 9.60 3.85
CA GLY A 11 5.54 9.72 3.07
C GLY A 11 6.64 8.69 3.40
N ASP A 12 6.42 7.73 4.31
CA ASP A 12 7.45 6.75 4.71
C ASP A 12 8.09 6.04 3.51
N VAL A 13 7.26 5.53 2.59
CA VAL A 13 7.72 4.86 1.37
C VAL A 13 8.37 5.87 0.41
N SER A 14 7.76 7.04 0.22
CA SER A 14 8.33 8.12 -0.60
C SER A 14 9.75 8.50 -0.18
N PHE A 15 10.02 8.61 1.13
CA PHE A 15 11.35 8.97 1.64
C PHE A 15 12.38 7.86 1.45
N GLU A 16 11.98 6.60 1.67
CA GLU A 16 12.86 5.45 1.40
C GLU A 16 13.17 5.33 -0.10
N LEU A 17 12.18 5.54 -0.95
CA LEU A 17 12.38 5.58 -2.41
C LEU A 17 13.33 6.72 -2.80
N ALA A 18 13.24 7.88 -2.15
CA ALA A 18 14.07 9.04 -2.43
C ALA A 18 15.56 8.74 -2.21
N ALA A 19 15.89 7.99 -1.16
CA ALA A 19 17.24 7.52 -0.89
C ALA A 19 17.72 6.52 -1.96
N ARG A 20 16.85 5.59 -2.39
CA ARG A 20 17.18 4.53 -3.36
C ARG A 20 17.38 5.04 -4.78
N VAL A 21 16.58 6.00 -5.23
CA VAL A 21 16.70 6.57 -6.58
C VAL A 21 17.91 7.52 -6.71
N GLY A 22 18.48 7.95 -5.57
CA GLY A 22 19.63 8.84 -5.48
C GLY A 22 19.30 10.29 -5.87
N SER A 23 20.33 11.16 -5.80
CA SER A 23 20.19 12.61 -6.03
C SER A 23 19.80 13.00 -7.45
N ASN A 24 20.08 12.14 -8.44
CA ASN A 24 19.65 12.32 -9.85
C ASN A 24 18.29 11.65 -10.14
N GLY A 25 17.70 11.00 -9.14
CA GLY A 25 16.36 10.46 -9.20
C GLY A 25 15.34 11.44 -8.62
N ARG A 26 14.06 11.16 -8.86
CA ARG A 26 12.95 11.88 -8.23
C ARG A 26 11.83 10.91 -7.86
N VAL A 27 11.12 11.24 -6.79
CA VAL A 27 9.93 10.53 -6.33
C VAL A 27 8.73 11.45 -6.41
N VAL A 28 7.62 10.95 -6.96
CA VAL A 28 6.34 11.65 -6.94
C VAL A 28 5.34 10.82 -6.17
N GLY A 29 4.88 11.35 -5.03
CA GLY A 29 3.86 10.75 -4.19
C GLY A 29 2.52 11.47 -4.33
N PHE A 30 1.42 10.74 -4.24
CA PHE A 30 0.09 11.33 -4.15
C PHE A 30 -0.83 10.61 -3.17
N ASP A 31 -1.63 11.39 -2.45
CA ASP A 31 -2.63 10.92 -1.48
C ASP A 31 -3.83 11.87 -1.46
N LEU A 32 -4.99 11.41 -0.95
CA LEU A 32 -6.19 12.24 -0.78
C LEU A 32 -6.19 13.02 0.54
N ASP A 33 -5.47 12.51 1.54
CA ASP A 33 -5.45 13.00 2.90
C ASP A 33 -4.45 14.15 3.07
N GLU A 34 -4.96 15.38 3.09
CA GLU A 34 -4.13 16.57 3.22
C GLU A 34 -3.43 16.67 4.58
N GLU A 35 -4.00 16.10 5.65
CA GLU A 35 -3.37 16.14 6.97
C GLU A 35 -2.11 15.27 6.99
N LYS A 36 -2.18 14.08 6.37
CA LYS A 36 -1.00 13.23 6.18
C LYS A 36 0.04 13.88 5.27
N LEU A 37 -0.39 14.50 4.17
CA LEU A 37 0.53 15.19 3.25
C LEU A 37 1.21 16.39 3.92
N ALA A 38 0.51 17.14 4.76
CA ALA A 38 1.12 18.23 5.54
C ALA A 38 2.22 17.70 6.46
N ALA A 39 1.93 16.66 7.24
CA ALA A 39 2.93 16.02 8.11
C ALA A 39 4.12 15.45 7.30
N ALA A 40 3.85 14.87 6.13
CA ALA A 40 4.90 14.37 5.23
C ALA A 40 5.78 15.50 4.69
N ARG A 41 5.22 16.66 4.33
CA ARG A 41 5.99 17.81 3.85
C ARG A 41 6.88 18.39 4.95
N ASP A 42 6.40 18.46 6.18
CA ASP A 42 7.20 18.90 7.33
C ASP A 42 8.39 17.95 7.56
N GLU A 43 8.14 16.63 7.53
CA GLU A 43 9.19 15.63 7.67
C GLU A 43 10.18 15.65 6.50
N MET A 44 9.70 15.85 5.28
CA MET A 44 10.52 16.02 4.08
C MET A 44 11.47 17.21 4.22
N ALA A 45 10.98 18.34 4.74
CA ALA A 45 11.79 19.53 5.01
C ALA A 45 12.83 19.26 6.11
N ASN A 46 12.44 18.60 7.21
CA ASN A 46 13.35 18.23 8.30
C ASN A 46 14.50 17.32 7.82
N ARG A 47 14.22 16.42 6.87
CA ARG A 47 15.21 15.52 6.25
C ARG A 47 16.02 16.17 5.13
N GLY A 48 15.67 17.36 4.68
CA GLY A 48 16.32 18.03 3.55
C GLY A 48 16.14 17.29 2.21
N LEU A 49 15.02 16.59 2.03
CA LEU A 49 14.75 15.83 0.81
C LEU A 49 14.27 16.76 -0.31
N ALA A 50 15.16 17.06 -1.27
CA ALA A 50 14.85 17.91 -2.42
C ALA A 50 14.31 17.15 -3.65
N ASN A 51 14.37 15.82 -3.63
CA ASN A 51 14.00 14.95 -4.75
C ASN A 51 12.65 14.23 -4.55
N VAL A 52 11.77 14.77 -3.71
CA VAL A 52 10.42 14.26 -3.46
C VAL A 52 9.38 15.35 -3.75
N GLU A 53 8.34 14.99 -4.50
CA GLU A 53 7.19 15.85 -4.78
C GLU A 53 5.92 15.17 -4.24
N LEU A 54 5.11 15.88 -3.44
CA LEU A 54 3.91 15.35 -2.81
C LEU A 54 2.66 16.12 -3.23
N HIS A 55 1.72 15.42 -3.87
CA HIS A 55 0.51 16.01 -4.43
C HIS A 55 -0.76 15.49 -3.76
N LYS A 56 -1.71 16.39 -3.50
CA LYS A 56 -3.07 16.00 -3.13
C LYS A 56 -3.83 15.55 -4.38
N ALA A 57 -4.12 14.26 -4.50
CA ALA A 57 -4.87 13.70 -5.62
C ALA A 57 -5.46 12.34 -5.27
N SER A 58 -6.58 11.98 -5.92
CA SER A 58 -7.05 10.60 -5.87
C SER A 58 -6.13 9.71 -6.68
N VAL A 59 -5.84 8.52 -6.16
CA VAL A 59 -5.18 7.46 -6.96
C VAL A 59 -6.01 7.04 -8.17
N LEU A 60 -7.31 7.37 -8.20
CA LEU A 60 -8.23 7.14 -9.32
C LEU A 60 -8.32 8.33 -10.30
N ASP A 61 -7.72 9.48 -9.99
CA ASP A 61 -7.65 10.61 -10.92
C ASP A 61 -6.65 10.30 -12.06
N PRO A 62 -6.68 11.03 -13.19
CA PRO A 62 -5.65 10.91 -14.21
C PRO A 62 -4.27 11.30 -13.68
N TRP A 63 -3.27 10.44 -13.87
CA TRP A 63 -1.90 10.71 -13.44
C TRP A 63 -1.18 11.54 -14.51
N SER A 64 -0.68 12.72 -14.13
CA SER A 64 0.08 13.61 -15.01
C SER A 64 1.52 13.15 -15.26
N VAL A 65 1.89 11.98 -14.71
CA VAL A 65 3.25 11.45 -14.73
C VAL A 65 3.29 10.13 -15.48
N SER A 66 4.26 9.97 -16.38
CA SER A 66 4.51 8.76 -17.15
C SER A 66 6.02 8.49 -17.27
N GLY A 67 6.39 7.28 -17.72
CA GLY A 67 7.79 6.87 -17.83
C GLY A 67 8.45 6.55 -16.48
N ALA A 68 7.66 6.14 -15.48
CA ALA A 68 8.19 5.74 -14.19
C ALA A 68 8.96 4.41 -14.29
N ALA A 69 10.13 4.33 -13.68
CA ALA A 69 10.88 3.07 -13.55
C ALA A 69 10.25 2.15 -12.50
N LEU A 70 9.57 2.75 -11.51
CA LEU A 70 8.88 2.06 -10.42
C LEU A 70 7.56 2.76 -10.11
N VAL A 71 6.51 1.98 -9.89
CA VAL A 71 5.30 2.42 -9.18
C VAL A 71 5.15 1.52 -7.96
N TYR A 72 5.07 2.12 -6.77
CA TYR A 72 4.83 1.42 -5.51
C TYR A 72 3.42 1.74 -5.03
N ILE A 73 2.68 0.71 -4.61
CA ILE A 73 1.34 0.81 -4.02
C ILE A 73 1.38 0.05 -2.70
N ARG A 74 1.10 0.73 -1.57
CA ARG A 74 1.13 0.10 -0.24
C ARG A 74 -0.11 0.42 0.57
N PHE A 75 -0.86 -0.62 0.94
CA PHE A 75 -2.07 -0.53 1.79
C PHE A 75 -3.14 0.41 1.20
N VAL A 76 -3.41 0.26 -0.11
CA VAL A 76 -4.36 1.12 -0.83
C VAL A 76 -5.50 0.32 -1.44
N LEU A 77 -5.22 -0.82 -2.08
CA LEU A 77 -6.23 -1.55 -2.86
C LEU A 77 -7.38 -2.04 -1.99
N THR A 78 -7.11 -2.45 -0.75
CA THR A 78 -8.14 -2.88 0.21
C THR A 78 -9.20 -1.79 0.46
N HIS A 79 -8.86 -0.51 0.25
CA HIS A 79 -9.77 0.63 0.45
C HIS A 79 -10.57 1.01 -0.80
N LEU A 80 -10.26 0.46 -1.97
CA LEU A 80 -10.86 0.87 -3.24
C LEU A 80 -12.01 -0.07 -3.64
N ALA A 81 -13.12 0.52 -4.09
CA ALA A 81 -14.20 -0.24 -4.73
C ALA A 81 -13.84 -0.75 -6.14
N ARG A 82 -12.84 -0.13 -6.78
CA ARG A 82 -12.38 -0.43 -8.14
C ARG A 82 -10.84 -0.48 -8.19
N PRO A 83 -10.19 -1.46 -7.54
CA PRO A 83 -8.73 -1.54 -7.48
C PRO A 83 -8.08 -1.78 -8.85
N GLU A 84 -8.77 -2.46 -9.78
CA GLU A 84 -8.33 -2.67 -11.16
C GLU A 84 -8.12 -1.36 -11.93
N GLU A 85 -8.91 -0.34 -11.61
CA GLU A 85 -8.78 0.99 -12.21
C GLU A 85 -7.46 1.66 -11.80
N MET A 86 -7.06 1.54 -10.54
CA MET A 86 -5.77 2.04 -10.06
C MET A 86 -4.61 1.25 -10.69
N LEU A 87 -4.72 -0.09 -10.74
CA LEU A 87 -3.69 -0.95 -11.34
C LEU A 87 -3.49 -0.65 -12.84
N SER A 88 -4.57 -0.37 -13.57
CA SER A 88 -4.52 0.02 -14.99
C SER A 88 -3.75 1.33 -15.17
N ARG A 89 -4.01 2.33 -14.33
CA ARG A 89 -3.30 3.63 -14.33
C ARG A 89 -1.82 3.45 -13.97
N ALA A 90 -1.54 2.68 -12.92
CA ALA A 90 -0.17 2.35 -12.51
C ALA A 90 0.62 1.71 -13.64
N ARG A 91 0.02 0.74 -14.35
CA ARG A 91 0.63 0.10 -15.51
C ARG A 91 0.88 1.08 -16.65
N ALA A 92 -0.05 2.00 -16.93
CA ALA A 92 0.11 3.00 -17.98
C ALA A 92 1.18 4.05 -17.68
N ALA A 93 1.44 4.34 -16.40
CA ALA A 93 2.47 5.28 -15.99
C ALA A 93 3.90 4.73 -16.07
N LEU A 94 4.08 3.41 -16.19
CA LEU A 94 5.40 2.78 -16.25
C LEU A 94 6.11 3.04 -17.58
N ALA A 95 7.43 3.23 -17.52
CA ALA A 95 8.31 3.10 -18.68
C ALA A 95 8.35 1.63 -19.16
N PRO A 96 8.74 1.38 -20.43
CA PRO A 96 9.08 0.03 -20.86
C PRO A 96 10.14 -0.61 -19.94
N GLY A 97 9.83 -1.80 -19.40
CA GLY A 97 10.70 -2.49 -18.43
C GLY A 97 10.59 -1.98 -16.99
N GLY A 98 9.71 -1.02 -16.70
CA GLY A 98 9.42 -0.56 -15.35
C GLY A 98 8.69 -1.61 -14.51
N VAL A 99 8.76 -1.44 -13.19
CA VAL A 99 8.22 -2.40 -12.21
C VAL A 99 7.03 -1.80 -11.45
N LEU A 100 5.96 -2.58 -11.28
CA LEU A 100 4.88 -2.29 -10.35
C LEU A 100 5.05 -3.18 -9.12
N ILE A 101 5.13 -2.58 -7.94
CA ILE A 101 5.11 -3.28 -6.65
C ILE A 101 3.80 -2.96 -5.95
N VAL A 102 3.12 -4.00 -5.48
CA VAL A 102 1.88 -3.89 -4.70
C VAL A 102 2.05 -4.67 -3.41
N GLU A 103 1.82 -3.99 -2.30
CA GLU A 103 1.81 -4.55 -0.95
C GLU A 103 0.47 -4.18 -0.32
N ASP A 104 -0.31 -5.18 0.10
CA ASP A 104 -1.60 -4.93 0.75
C ASP A 104 -1.82 -5.88 1.95
N ILE A 105 -2.80 -5.54 2.78
CA ILE A 105 -3.14 -6.30 4.00
C ILE A 105 -4.32 -7.21 3.70
N ASP A 106 -4.24 -8.43 4.23
CA ASP A 106 -5.37 -9.34 4.29
C ASP A 106 -5.88 -9.50 5.72
N SER A 107 -7.18 -9.28 5.91
CA SER A 107 -7.80 -9.44 7.22
C SER A 107 -7.91 -10.90 7.68
N THR A 108 -7.64 -11.90 6.83
CA THR A 108 -7.51 -13.30 7.29
C THR A 108 -6.27 -13.53 8.13
N GLY A 109 -5.22 -12.71 7.96
CA GLY A 109 -3.98 -12.76 8.72
C GLY A 109 -4.02 -12.02 10.06
N GLN A 110 -5.12 -11.31 10.36
CA GLN A 110 -5.26 -10.57 11.61
C GLN A 110 -5.72 -11.50 12.74
N PHE A 111 -4.84 -11.77 13.70
CA PHE A 111 -5.13 -12.53 14.92
C PHE A 111 -4.24 -12.06 16.08
N CYS A 112 -4.52 -12.53 17.29
CA CYS A 112 -3.72 -12.29 18.48
C CYS A 112 -3.31 -13.62 19.12
N ASP A 113 -2.07 -13.72 19.57
CA ASP A 113 -1.57 -14.84 20.37
C ASP A 113 -0.85 -14.28 21.62
N PRO A 114 -1.31 -14.59 22.84
CA PRO A 114 -2.49 -15.42 23.15
C PRO A 114 -3.81 -14.77 22.68
N PRO A 115 -4.90 -15.57 22.48
CA PRO A 115 -6.17 -15.04 22.00
C PRO A 115 -6.70 -13.88 22.85
N CYS A 116 -7.12 -12.80 22.18
CA CYS A 116 -7.60 -11.58 22.82
C CYS A 116 -8.94 -11.16 22.21
N PRO A 117 -10.07 -11.22 22.97
CA PRO A 117 -11.39 -10.85 22.47
C PRO A 117 -11.48 -9.41 21.94
N ALA A 118 -10.65 -8.50 22.47
CA ALA A 118 -10.61 -7.12 21.98
C ALA A 118 -10.04 -7.03 20.56
N VAL A 119 -9.04 -7.86 20.23
CA VAL A 119 -8.46 -7.91 18.88
C VAL A 119 -9.44 -8.54 17.90
N ASP A 120 -10.14 -9.59 18.30
CA ASP A 120 -11.21 -10.19 17.49
C ASP A 120 -12.31 -9.18 17.19
N ARG A 121 -12.75 -8.43 18.21
CA ARG A 121 -13.76 -7.39 18.05
C ARG A 121 -13.28 -6.25 17.16
N TYR A 122 -12.03 -5.83 17.31
CA TYR A 122 -11.42 -4.83 16.44
C TYR A 122 -11.42 -5.29 14.98
N ARG A 123 -11.02 -6.54 14.71
CA ARG A 123 -11.00 -7.12 13.36
C ARG A 123 -12.40 -7.13 12.74
N GLU A 124 -13.42 -7.55 13.48
CA GLU A 124 -14.81 -7.52 13.02
C GLU A 124 -15.27 -6.12 12.63
N LEU A 125 -15.02 -5.14 13.50
CA LEU A 125 -15.40 -3.75 13.27
C LEU A 125 -14.64 -3.15 12.09
N PHE A 126 -13.34 -3.44 11.96
CA PHE A 126 -12.51 -2.99 10.85
C PHE A 126 -13.03 -3.54 9.51
N VAL A 127 -13.26 -4.84 9.44
CA VAL A 127 -13.83 -5.52 8.24
C VAL A 127 -15.16 -4.90 7.86
N ALA A 128 -16.09 -4.75 8.81
CA ALA A 128 -17.41 -4.19 8.55
C ALA A 128 -17.33 -2.72 8.08
N ALA A 129 -16.47 -1.91 8.70
CA ALA A 129 -16.30 -0.50 8.31
C ALA A 129 -15.69 -0.37 6.91
N LEU A 130 -14.74 -1.23 6.56
CA LEU A 130 -14.12 -1.23 5.24
C LEU A 130 -15.11 -1.63 4.14
N GLN A 131 -15.85 -2.71 4.36
CA GLN A 131 -16.90 -3.19 3.44
C GLN A 131 -18.01 -2.15 3.26
N ALA A 132 -18.42 -1.46 4.33
CA ALA A 132 -19.41 -0.39 4.25
C ALA A 132 -18.96 0.80 3.37
N ARG A 133 -17.66 0.99 3.17
CA ARG A 133 -17.06 1.99 2.28
C ARG A 133 -16.80 1.47 0.87
N GLY A 134 -17.18 0.22 0.59
CA GLY A 134 -16.95 -0.46 -0.69
C GLY A 134 -15.55 -1.04 -0.84
N GLY A 135 -14.73 -1.07 0.22
CA GLY A 135 -13.43 -1.74 0.20
C GLY A 135 -13.54 -3.25 0.39
N ASP A 136 -12.45 -3.96 0.10
CA ASP A 136 -12.34 -5.40 0.22
C ASP A 136 -11.24 -5.79 1.25
N PRO A 137 -11.60 -6.26 2.46
CA PRO A 137 -10.64 -6.69 3.47
C PRO A 137 -9.98 -8.04 3.15
N PHE A 138 -10.42 -8.72 2.09
CA PHE A 138 -9.94 -10.02 1.65
C PHE A 138 -9.40 -9.94 0.21
N ILE A 139 -8.79 -8.79 -0.13
CA ILE A 139 -8.30 -8.44 -1.46
C ILE A 139 -7.25 -9.43 -1.99
N VAL A 140 -6.65 -10.26 -1.12
CA VAL A 140 -5.71 -11.32 -1.52
C VAL A 140 -6.21 -12.75 -1.19
N PRO A 141 -5.90 -13.76 -2.03
CA PRO A 141 -5.12 -13.67 -3.27
C PRO A 141 -5.92 -13.01 -4.41
N TRP A 142 -5.35 -11.93 -4.98
CA TRP A 142 -5.98 -11.16 -6.05
C TRP A 142 -6.16 -12.04 -7.31
N PRO A 143 -7.38 -12.23 -7.83
CA PRO A 143 -7.62 -13.11 -8.98
C PRO A 143 -6.84 -12.71 -10.24
N GLY A 144 -6.52 -11.42 -10.41
CA GLY A 144 -5.72 -10.91 -11.51
C GLY A 144 -4.21 -11.15 -11.39
N CYS A 145 -3.71 -11.52 -10.21
CA CYS A 145 -2.29 -11.80 -9.96
C CYS A 145 -2.00 -13.27 -10.25
N ARG A 146 -1.24 -13.58 -11.32
CA ARG A 146 -0.93 -14.96 -11.70
C ARG A 146 -0.04 -15.66 -10.67
N GLU A 147 0.97 -14.99 -10.11
CA GLU A 147 1.81 -15.52 -9.02
C GLU A 147 1.06 -15.77 -7.70
N CYS A 148 -0.10 -15.14 -7.49
CA CYS A 148 -0.89 -15.26 -6.28
C CYS A 148 -1.89 -16.42 -6.35
N ARG A 149 -2.16 -16.95 -7.56
CA ARG A 149 -3.05 -18.11 -7.73
C ARG A 149 -2.43 -19.34 -7.07
N GLY A 150 -3.16 -19.95 -6.14
CA GLY A 150 -2.74 -21.18 -5.46
C GLY A 150 -1.88 -20.97 -4.20
N ARG A 151 -1.59 -19.73 -3.80
CA ARG A 151 -1.10 -19.47 -2.44
C ARG A 151 -2.29 -19.50 -1.49
N SER A 152 -2.41 -20.59 -0.73
CA SER A 152 -3.32 -20.64 0.42
C SER A 152 -2.94 -19.52 1.39
N PRO A 153 -3.90 -18.84 2.06
CA PRO A 153 -3.57 -18.03 3.22
C PRO A 153 -2.70 -18.87 4.16
N VAL A 154 -1.67 -18.23 4.72
CA VAL A 154 -0.73 -18.89 5.64
C VAL A 154 -1.56 -19.72 6.63
N PRO A 155 -1.35 -21.04 6.72
CA PRO A 155 -2.11 -21.85 7.66
C PRO A 155 -1.94 -21.23 9.04
N ARG A 156 -3.05 -21.05 9.79
CA ARG A 156 -2.97 -20.79 11.23
C ARG A 156 -2.02 -21.85 11.77
N THR A 157 -0.82 -21.46 12.20
CA THR A 157 0.16 -22.43 12.67
C THR A 157 -0.52 -23.23 13.77
N SER A 158 -0.70 -24.53 13.51
CA SER A 158 -1.20 -25.45 14.51
C SER A 158 -0.22 -25.40 15.68
N ARG A 159 -0.74 -25.00 16.84
CA ARG A 159 -0.16 -25.05 18.19
C ARG A 159 1.07 -25.99 18.26
N PRO A 160 2.28 -25.52 18.63
CA PRO A 160 3.26 -26.43 19.19
C PRO A 160 2.61 -27.05 20.44
N SER A 161 2.52 -28.37 20.52
CA SER A 161 2.02 -29.04 21.72
C SER A 161 2.80 -28.54 22.93
N GLU A 162 2.12 -27.94 23.91
CA GLU A 162 2.72 -27.56 25.19
C GLU A 162 3.37 -28.82 25.82
N PRO A 163 4.60 -28.72 26.34
CA PRO A 163 5.16 -29.81 27.12
C PRO A 163 4.36 -29.93 28.43
N PRO A 164 4.09 -31.16 28.92
CA PRO A 164 3.36 -31.35 30.16
C PRO A 164 4.13 -30.78 31.35
N ILE A 165 3.40 -30.13 32.25
CA ILE A 165 3.86 -29.60 33.54
C ILE A 165 4.34 -30.74 34.44
#